data_AF-A0A7N5KB64-F1
#
_entry.id   AF-A0A7N5KB64-F1
#
_cell.length_a   1.000
_cell.length_b   1.000
_cell.length_c   1.000
_cell.angle_alpha   90.00
_cell.angle_beta   90.00
_cell.angle_gamma   90.00
#
_symmetry.space_group_name_H-M   'P 1'
#
loop_
_entity.id
_entity.type
_entity.pdbx_description
1 polymer ?
#
loop_
_entity_poly.entity_id
_entity_poly.type
_entity_poly.pdbx_seq_one_letter_code
_entity_poly.pdbx_strand_id
1 'polypeptide(L)'
;MVLIRIGAFLGNVNFTVSAEALESQEPCGTEVAVVPEFGKKDTIIKSLLVEPEGLEKEATFNSLLCPSGAEVSEQLPLKLPENVVEESARASVSVLGDLLGSAMHNIQNLLRMPYGCGEQNMVLFAPNIYVLNYLNETHQLTPEVMSKAVGYLNTGYQRQLKYKHHDGSYSTFGENYGKSEGNTWLTAFVLKSFAQARTYIFIDEAHITQALVWLSQKQKDNGCFRSSGSLLNNAIKGGVEDEVTLSAYITIALLEIPLPATHPVVRNALFCLESAWKSAKEGPHGKHVYTKALLAYAFALAGNQDKRKETLDLLHEEAVKEDSSVHWERPQKPRAPVEMTSYVLLAYLTAQPAPTSEELTSAARIVKWITKQQNSQGGFSSTQDTVVALQALSRYGTATFTRTGKPAQVTVQYSGTFVTKFQVDDDNRLLLQQTSLPKVPEEYTMTVTGEGCVYLQTSLKYNILPEKAEFPFALEVQTVPQTCDGPKAHTSFQISLNVSYIGSRPVSNMVIIDVKMVSGFIPLKPTVKMLERSNHVSRTEVSNNHVLIYLDKVRALPI
;
A
#
# COMPACT_ATOMS: atom_id res chain seq x y z
N MET A 1 -3.76 44.95 -6.50
CA MET A 1 -3.35 43.66 -5.90
C MET A 1 -3.78 43.69 -4.44
N VAL A 2 -4.78 42.92 -4.05
CA VAL A 2 -5.22 42.83 -2.65
C VAL A 2 -4.35 41.78 -1.97
N LEU A 3 -3.54 42.19 -1.00
CA LEU A 3 -2.66 41.28 -0.26
C LEU A 3 -3.40 40.86 1.01
N ILE A 4 -3.93 39.65 1.04
CA ILE A 4 -4.63 39.10 2.20
C ILE A 4 -3.60 38.34 3.05
N ARG A 5 -3.27 38.88 4.23
CA ARG A 5 -2.50 38.14 5.25
C ARG A 5 -3.49 37.30 6.05
N ILE A 6 -3.40 35.98 5.90
CA ILE A 6 -4.18 35.01 6.67
C ILE A 6 -3.47 34.83 8.02
N GLY A 7 -4.20 34.94 9.13
CA GLY A 7 -3.71 34.50 10.45
C GLY A 7 -3.53 32.97 10.46
N ALA A 8 -2.83 32.42 11.45
CA ALA A 8 -2.45 31.00 11.55
C ALA A 8 -3.64 30.04 11.79
N PHE A 9 -4.68 30.07 10.96
CA PHE A 9 -5.81 29.15 11.00
C PHE A 9 -5.62 28.09 9.91
N LEU A 10 -5.39 26.84 10.32
CA LEU A 10 -5.31 25.69 9.43
C LEU A 10 -6.72 25.18 9.10
N GLY A 11 -6.86 24.53 7.95
CA GLY A 11 -8.14 23.96 7.50
C GLY A 11 -8.97 24.90 6.63
N ASN A 12 -10.28 24.67 6.57
CA ASN A 12 -11.18 25.44 5.72
C ASN A 12 -11.48 26.81 6.34
N VAL A 13 -10.96 27.87 5.73
CA VAL A 13 -11.19 29.26 6.13
C VAL A 13 -12.16 29.91 5.15
N ASN A 14 -13.27 30.43 5.68
CA ASN A 14 -14.27 31.13 4.87
C ASN A 14 -13.88 32.59 4.65
N PHE A 15 -13.60 32.94 3.41
CA PHE A 15 -13.37 34.31 2.97
C PHE A 15 -14.69 34.92 2.52
N THR A 16 -15.04 36.05 3.15
CA THR A 16 -16.20 36.85 2.76
C THR A 16 -15.68 38.11 2.08
N VAL A 17 -16.01 38.26 0.80
CA VAL A 17 -15.72 39.47 0.04
C VAL A 17 -17.03 40.13 -0.29
N SER A 18 -17.18 41.39 0.12
CA SER A 18 -18.34 42.20 -0.23
C SER A 18 -17.91 43.36 -1.11
N ALA A 19 -18.61 43.56 -2.22
CA ALA A 19 -18.52 44.75 -3.04
C ALA A 19 -19.83 45.53 -2.89
N GLU A 20 -19.73 46.82 -2.59
CA GLU A 20 -20.90 47.68 -2.45
C GLU A 20 -20.74 48.94 -3.30
N ALA A 21 -21.83 49.32 -3.96
CA ALA A 21 -21.92 50.58 -4.68
C ALA A 21 -22.13 51.71 -3.67
N LEU A 22 -21.21 52.66 -3.65
CA LEU A 22 -21.28 53.84 -2.79
C LEU A 22 -21.97 54.98 -3.53
N GLU A 23 -22.84 55.71 -2.84
CA GLU A 23 -23.40 56.95 -3.38
C GLU A 23 -22.27 57.99 -3.53
N SER A 24 -22.13 58.51 -4.74
CA SER A 24 -21.15 59.55 -5.06
C SER A 24 -21.87 60.77 -5.64
N GLN A 25 -21.49 61.95 -5.16
CA GLN A 25 -21.95 63.22 -5.76
C GLN A 25 -21.12 63.61 -6.99
N GLU A 26 -19.97 62.97 -7.21
CA GLU A 26 -19.17 63.16 -8.42
C GLU A 26 -19.76 62.34 -9.58
N PRO A 27 -20.05 62.97 -10.74
CA PRO A 27 -20.63 62.27 -11.88
C PRO A 27 -19.64 61.24 -12.45
N CYS A 28 -20.15 60.06 -12.81
CA CYS A 28 -19.38 59.05 -13.52
C CYS A 28 -19.44 59.36 -15.02
N GLY A 29 -18.49 60.15 -15.52
CA GLY A 29 -18.55 60.69 -16.88
C GLY A 29 -19.59 61.81 -17.00
N THR A 30 -20.69 61.58 -17.73
CA THR A 30 -21.78 62.56 -17.92
C THR A 30 -23.06 62.21 -17.16
N GLU A 31 -23.09 61.08 -16.45
CA GLU A 31 -24.27 60.59 -15.74
C GLU A 31 -24.09 60.70 -14.21
N VAL A 32 -25.19 61.00 -13.51
CA VAL A 32 -25.24 60.96 -12.05
C VAL A 32 -25.14 59.51 -11.61
N ALA A 33 -24.27 59.19 -10.65
CA ALA A 33 -24.13 57.84 -10.12
C ALA A 33 -25.42 57.44 -9.37
N VAL A 34 -26.23 56.57 -9.97
CA VAL A 34 -27.47 56.04 -9.36
C VAL A 34 -27.18 54.69 -8.72
N VAL A 35 -27.33 54.60 -7.40
CA VAL A 35 -27.24 53.33 -6.66
C VAL A 35 -28.65 52.73 -6.54
N PRO A 36 -28.92 51.55 -7.12
CA PRO A 36 -30.24 50.92 -7.05
C PRO A 36 -30.56 50.38 -5.64
N GLU A 37 -31.83 50.35 -5.24
CA GLU A 37 -32.23 49.79 -3.92
C GLU A 37 -31.90 48.29 -3.78
N PHE A 38 -32.07 47.54 -4.87
CA PHE A 38 -31.74 46.11 -4.96
C PHE A 38 -30.46 45.90 -5.75
N GLY A 39 -29.57 45.03 -5.27
CA GLY A 39 -28.28 44.75 -5.92
C GLY A 39 -27.16 45.74 -5.60
N LYS A 40 -27.36 46.68 -4.66
CA LYS A 40 -26.32 47.61 -4.20
C LYS A 40 -25.10 46.95 -3.56
N LYS A 41 -25.26 45.73 -3.05
CA LYS A 41 -24.22 44.97 -2.37
C LYS A 41 -24.24 43.54 -2.88
N ASP A 42 -23.09 43.09 -3.36
CA ASP A 42 -22.84 41.69 -3.63
C ASP A 42 -21.87 41.15 -2.58
N THR A 43 -22.13 39.94 -2.09
CA THR A 43 -21.29 39.29 -1.08
C THR A 43 -21.05 37.85 -1.45
N ILE A 44 -19.77 37.51 -1.65
CA ILE A 44 -19.32 36.18 -2.01
C ILE A 44 -18.59 35.59 -0.83
N ILE A 45 -19.04 34.41 -0.39
CA ILE A 45 -18.36 33.61 0.63
C ILE A 45 -17.72 32.42 -0.07
N LYS A 46 -16.40 32.29 0.03
CA LYS A 46 -15.63 31.17 -0.52
C LYS A 46 -14.75 30.56 0.56
N SER A 47 -14.80 29.24 0.68
CA SER A 47 -13.91 28.50 1.57
C SER A 47 -12.58 28.22 0.87
N LEU A 48 -11.46 28.47 1.54
CA LEU A 48 -10.12 28.08 1.10
C LEU A 48 -9.49 27.14 2.13
N LEU A 49 -8.88 26.06 1.66
CA LEU A 49 -8.14 25.13 2.48
C LEU A 49 -6.73 25.68 2.74
N VAL A 50 -6.40 25.92 4.00
CA VAL A 50 -5.07 26.30 4.47
C VAL A 50 -4.35 25.05 4.97
N GLU A 51 -3.31 24.62 4.22
CA GLU A 51 -2.45 23.50 4.61
C GLU A 51 -1.30 23.98 5.51
N PRO A 52 -0.86 23.18 6.50
CA PRO A 52 0.36 23.47 7.25
C PRO A 52 1.61 23.40 6.36
N GLU A 53 2.62 24.20 6.68
CA GLU A 53 3.92 24.14 6.03
C GLU A 53 4.72 22.88 6.41
N GLY A 54 5.86 22.65 5.77
CA GLY A 54 6.71 21.49 6.03
C GLY A 54 6.23 20.19 5.39
N LEU A 55 6.84 19.08 5.79
CA LEU A 55 6.55 17.74 5.31
C LEU A 55 5.62 17.02 6.29
N GLU A 56 4.46 16.58 5.80
CA GLU A 56 3.54 15.74 6.59
C GLU A 56 4.18 14.38 6.91
N LYS A 57 4.12 14.01 8.18
CA LYS A 57 4.46 12.70 8.71
C LYS A 57 3.21 12.07 9.31
N GLU A 58 3.12 10.76 9.18
CA GLU A 58 2.03 9.97 9.73
C GLU A 58 2.62 8.83 10.57
N ALA A 59 2.10 8.70 11.80
CA ALA A 59 2.32 7.56 12.67
C ALA A 59 0.98 6.83 12.87
N THR A 60 0.99 5.51 12.73
CA THR A 60 -0.21 4.67 12.89
C THR A 60 -0.02 3.72 14.06
N PHE A 61 -1.01 3.65 14.93
CA PHE A 61 -1.04 2.76 16.10
C PHE A 61 -2.24 1.86 15.99
N ASN A 62 -2.01 0.55 15.89
CA ASN A 62 -3.09 -0.42 15.73
C ASN A 62 -3.10 -1.43 16.86
N SER A 63 -4.31 -1.88 17.20
CA SER A 63 -4.50 -2.96 18.14
C SER A 63 -5.74 -3.79 17.81
N LEU A 64 -5.71 -5.05 18.23
CA LEU A 64 -6.81 -5.99 18.11
C LEU A 64 -7.19 -6.43 19.51
N LEU A 65 -8.38 -6.02 19.97
CA LEU A 65 -8.90 -6.30 21.30
C LEU A 65 -10.11 -7.22 21.18
N CYS A 66 -10.04 -8.40 21.80
CA CYS A 66 -11.10 -9.39 21.78
C CYS A 66 -11.63 -9.60 23.20
N PRO A 67 -12.62 -8.81 23.65
CA PRO A 67 -13.32 -9.12 24.90
C PRO A 67 -14.05 -10.47 24.77
N SER A 68 -13.75 -11.38 25.69
CA SER A 68 -14.50 -12.64 25.87
C SER A 68 -15.46 -12.50 27.06
N GLY A 69 -16.26 -11.43 27.07
CA GLY A 69 -17.14 -11.07 28.19
C GLY A 69 -16.46 -10.31 29.34
N ALA A 70 -15.13 -10.17 29.33
CA ALA A 70 -14.37 -9.34 30.25
C ALA A 70 -13.95 -8.01 29.61
N GLU A 71 -13.81 -6.96 30.41
CA GLU A 71 -13.30 -5.66 29.97
C GLU A 71 -11.81 -5.75 29.63
N VAL A 72 -11.45 -5.26 28.44
CA VAL A 72 -10.06 -5.15 27.99
C VAL A 72 -9.76 -3.70 27.66
N SER A 73 -8.67 -3.15 28.19
CA SER A 73 -8.26 -1.77 27.94
C SER A 73 -6.83 -1.67 27.44
N GLU A 74 -6.57 -0.60 26.68
CA GLU A 74 -5.25 -0.26 26.16
C GLU A 74 -4.99 1.24 26.32
N GLN A 75 -3.77 1.57 26.70
CA GLN A 75 -3.30 2.96 26.82
C GLN A 75 -2.47 3.31 25.59
N LEU A 76 -2.77 4.47 25.01
CA LEU A 76 -2.14 4.98 23.80
C LEU A 76 -1.59 6.39 24.05
N PRO A 77 -0.28 6.52 24.34
CA PRO A 77 0.36 7.82 24.46
C PRO A 77 0.67 8.40 23.07
N LEU A 78 0.01 9.51 22.71
CA LEU A 78 0.29 10.24 21.48
C LEU A 78 1.40 11.28 21.72
N LYS A 79 2.63 10.93 21.34
CA LYS A 79 3.81 11.78 21.46
C LYS A 79 4.11 12.50 20.15
N LEU A 80 4.56 13.75 20.24
CA LEU A 80 5.05 14.54 19.11
C LEU A 80 6.57 14.74 19.23
N PRO A 81 7.31 14.72 18.11
CA PRO A 81 8.72 15.12 18.10
C PRO A 81 8.88 16.63 18.34
N GLU A 82 10.10 17.09 18.65
CA GLU A 82 10.37 18.50 18.99
C GLU A 82 10.26 19.46 17.80
N ASN A 83 10.47 18.98 16.57
CA ASN A 83 10.53 19.79 15.34
C ASN A 83 9.18 19.88 14.59
N VAL A 84 8.06 19.74 15.30
CA VAL A 84 6.71 19.80 14.74
C VAL A 84 6.27 21.24 14.52
N VAL A 85 5.67 21.49 13.36
CA VAL A 85 5.00 22.77 13.04
C VAL A 85 3.79 22.94 13.96
N GLU A 86 3.68 24.09 14.62
CA GLU A 86 2.58 24.40 15.54
C GLU A 86 1.20 24.17 14.89
N GLU A 87 0.25 23.65 15.67
CA GLU A 87 -1.13 23.33 15.25
C GLU A 87 -1.27 22.31 14.08
N SER A 88 -0.17 21.79 13.52
CA SER A 88 -0.24 20.82 12.42
C SER A 88 -0.67 19.41 12.86
N ALA A 89 -0.51 19.13 14.16
CA ALA A 89 -0.79 17.84 14.76
C ALA A 89 -2.29 17.56 14.84
N ARG A 90 -2.71 16.42 14.29
CA ARG A 90 -4.09 15.96 14.33
C ARG A 90 -4.12 14.44 14.42
N ALA A 91 -4.99 13.92 15.27
CA ALA A 91 -5.14 12.49 15.44
C ALA A 91 -6.60 12.07 15.27
N SER A 92 -6.81 10.86 14.77
CA SER A 92 -8.13 10.26 14.66
C SER A 92 -8.07 8.79 15.02
N VAL A 93 -9.06 8.32 15.75
CA VAL A 93 -9.25 6.91 16.08
C VAL A 93 -10.34 6.33 15.19
N SER A 94 -10.09 5.16 14.65
CA SER A 94 -10.99 4.39 13.82
C SER A 94 -11.23 3.02 14.46
N VAL A 95 -12.48 2.58 14.44
CA VAL A 95 -12.95 1.35 15.05
C VAL A 95 -13.63 0.50 13.99
N LEU A 96 -13.23 -0.77 13.93
CA LEU A 96 -13.75 -1.78 13.00
C LEU A 96 -13.99 -3.08 13.75
N GLY A 97 -15.01 -3.84 13.34
CA GLY A 97 -15.18 -5.19 13.84
C GLY A 97 -14.29 -6.20 13.14
N ASP A 98 -13.74 -5.87 11.96
CA ASP A 98 -12.95 -6.80 11.18
C ASP A 98 -11.47 -6.43 11.04
N LEU A 99 -10.60 -7.45 11.06
CA LEU A 99 -9.15 -7.30 10.90
C LEU A 99 -8.77 -6.80 9.50
N LEU A 100 -9.56 -7.14 8.49
CA LEU A 100 -9.44 -6.61 7.14
C LEU A 100 -10.27 -5.34 6.99
N GLY A 101 -10.97 -4.87 8.02
CA GLY A 101 -11.86 -3.71 7.97
C GLY A 101 -11.15 -2.42 7.54
N SER A 102 -9.90 -2.20 7.95
CA SER A 102 -9.08 -1.03 7.55
C SER A 102 -8.66 -1.18 6.09
N ALA A 103 -8.25 -2.38 5.72
CA ALA A 103 -8.08 -2.83 4.35
C ALA A 103 -9.40 -3.10 3.62
N MET A 104 -10.55 -2.67 4.13
CA MET A 104 -11.83 -2.69 3.41
C MET A 104 -12.55 -1.35 3.59
N HIS A 105 -11.93 -0.42 4.33
CA HIS A 105 -12.52 0.86 4.60
C HIS A 105 -12.62 1.64 3.30
N ASN A 106 -13.85 2.04 2.99
CA ASN A 106 -14.28 2.36 1.64
C ASN A 106 -13.88 1.23 0.71
N ILE A 107 -14.71 0.19 0.58
CA ILE A 107 -14.67 -0.75 -0.54
C ILE A 107 -14.57 0.02 -1.89
N GLN A 108 -15.03 1.27 -1.92
CA GLN A 108 -14.81 2.21 -3.01
C GLN A 108 -13.35 2.61 -3.31
N ASN A 109 -12.47 2.67 -2.30
CA ASN A 109 -11.06 3.08 -2.34
C ASN A 109 -10.07 1.93 -2.15
N LEU A 110 -10.50 0.77 -1.63
CA LEU A 110 -9.65 -0.41 -1.57
C LEU A 110 -9.68 -1.23 -2.85
N LEU A 111 -10.87 -1.33 -3.46
CA LEU A 111 -10.97 -1.69 -4.85
C LEU A 111 -10.44 -0.50 -5.66
N ARG A 112 -9.11 -0.43 -5.79
CA ARG A 112 -8.47 0.59 -6.59
C ARG A 112 -8.54 0.13 -8.03
N MET A 113 -9.05 1.01 -8.89
CA MET A 113 -8.96 0.80 -10.33
C MET A 113 -7.48 0.58 -10.68
N PRO A 114 -7.09 -0.57 -11.23
CA PRO A 114 -5.70 -0.83 -11.58
C PRO A 114 -5.20 0.19 -12.59
N TYR A 115 -4.07 0.85 -12.33
CA TYR A 115 -3.46 1.87 -13.18
C TYR A 115 -1.94 1.73 -13.23
N GLY A 116 -1.29 2.57 -14.04
CA GLY A 116 0.17 2.55 -14.14
C GLY A 116 0.70 1.45 -15.07
N CYS A 117 1.97 1.08 -14.87
CA CYS A 117 2.68 0.05 -15.64
C CYS A 117 2.26 -1.38 -15.24
N GLY A 118 2.77 -2.41 -15.92
CA GLY A 118 2.36 -3.81 -15.71
C GLY A 118 2.57 -4.33 -14.29
N GLU A 119 3.55 -3.77 -13.57
CA GLU A 119 3.74 -4.06 -12.15
C GLU A 119 2.65 -3.39 -11.29
N GLN A 120 2.50 -2.06 -11.40
CA GLN A 120 1.55 -1.25 -10.62
C GLN A 120 0.11 -1.72 -10.81
N ASN A 121 -0.24 -2.12 -12.03
CA ASN A 121 -1.55 -2.68 -12.35
C ASN A 121 -1.83 -3.95 -11.52
N MET A 122 -0.85 -4.87 -11.42
CA MET A 122 -1.00 -6.11 -10.66
C MET A 122 -1.06 -5.90 -9.15
N VAL A 123 -0.36 -4.89 -8.63
CA VAL A 123 -0.44 -4.49 -7.20
C VAL A 123 -1.87 -4.16 -6.80
N LEU A 124 -2.62 -3.55 -7.70
CA LEU A 124 -4.00 -3.17 -7.45
C LEU A 124 -4.94 -4.31 -7.82
N PHE A 125 -4.64 -5.09 -8.86
CA PHE A 125 -5.47 -6.21 -9.29
C PHE A 125 -5.58 -7.35 -8.26
N ALA A 126 -4.46 -7.84 -7.72
CA ALA A 126 -4.47 -9.03 -6.85
C ALA A 126 -5.26 -8.85 -5.53
N PRO A 127 -5.13 -7.73 -4.79
CA PRO A 127 -5.91 -7.51 -3.57
C PRO A 127 -7.43 -7.53 -3.77
N ASN A 128 -7.94 -7.08 -4.93
CA ASN A 128 -9.38 -7.16 -5.25
C ASN A 128 -9.88 -8.61 -5.17
N ILE A 129 -9.07 -9.59 -5.58
CA ILE A 129 -9.42 -11.01 -5.56
C ILE A 129 -9.46 -11.53 -4.11
N TYR A 130 -8.47 -11.18 -3.29
CA TYR A 130 -8.40 -11.65 -1.89
C TYR A 130 -9.55 -11.13 -1.05
N VAL A 131 -9.94 -9.87 -1.28
CA VAL A 131 -11.12 -9.27 -0.63
C VAL A 131 -12.41 -9.96 -1.05
N LEU A 132 -12.58 -10.24 -2.35
CA LEU A 132 -13.74 -10.98 -2.83
C LEU A 132 -13.81 -12.39 -2.24
N ASN A 133 -12.69 -13.13 -2.22
CA ASN A 133 -12.63 -14.46 -1.60
C ASN A 133 -13.03 -14.39 -0.13
N TYR A 134 -12.45 -13.47 0.62
CA TYR A 134 -12.76 -13.28 2.04
C TYR A 134 -14.24 -12.96 2.28
N LEU A 135 -14.79 -11.96 1.58
CA LEU A 135 -16.19 -11.56 1.75
C LEU A 135 -17.15 -12.68 1.32
N ASN A 136 -16.80 -13.44 0.30
CA ASN A 136 -17.61 -14.57 -0.16
C ASN A 136 -17.61 -15.71 0.85
N GLU A 137 -16.43 -16.11 1.36
CA GLU A 137 -16.27 -17.20 2.34
C GLU A 137 -16.84 -16.85 3.71
N THR A 138 -16.82 -15.57 4.11
CA THR A 138 -17.44 -15.10 5.37
C THR A 138 -18.93 -14.74 5.23
N HIS A 139 -19.51 -14.90 4.03
CA HIS A 139 -20.89 -14.54 3.72
C HIS A 139 -21.25 -13.07 4.02
N GLN A 140 -20.29 -12.17 3.76
CA GLN A 140 -20.42 -10.72 3.92
C GLN A 140 -20.41 -9.98 2.57
N LEU A 141 -20.32 -10.70 1.44
CA LEU A 141 -20.28 -10.12 0.10
C LEU A 141 -21.65 -9.57 -0.33
N THR A 142 -21.74 -8.27 -0.60
CA THR A 142 -22.95 -7.64 -1.16
C THR A 142 -22.90 -7.54 -2.69
N PRO A 143 -24.05 -7.51 -3.38
CA PRO A 143 -24.09 -7.38 -4.85
C PRO A 143 -23.43 -6.11 -5.39
N GLU A 144 -23.53 -4.98 -4.67
CA GLU A 144 -22.91 -3.72 -5.06
C GLU A 144 -21.38 -3.83 -5.07
N VAL A 145 -20.83 -4.41 -4.00
CA VAL A 145 -19.38 -4.65 -3.84
C VAL A 145 -18.88 -5.60 -4.92
N MET A 146 -19.62 -6.69 -5.15
CA MET A 146 -19.30 -7.67 -6.19
C MET A 146 -19.26 -7.03 -7.58
N SER A 147 -20.30 -6.27 -7.94
CA SER A 147 -20.40 -5.59 -9.25
C SER A 147 -19.22 -4.64 -9.47
N LYS A 148 -18.89 -3.83 -8.47
CA LYS A 148 -17.78 -2.89 -8.52
C LYS A 148 -16.42 -3.59 -8.65
N ALA A 149 -16.17 -4.61 -7.84
CA ALA A 149 -14.93 -5.38 -7.87
C ALA A 149 -14.74 -6.09 -9.22
N VAL A 150 -15.81 -6.71 -9.75
CA VAL A 150 -15.83 -7.32 -11.09
C VAL A 150 -15.50 -6.29 -12.18
N GLY A 151 -16.04 -5.07 -12.09
CA GLY A 151 -15.69 -3.98 -13.01
C GLY A 151 -14.20 -3.63 -13.00
N TYR A 152 -13.59 -3.56 -11.82
CA TYR A 152 -12.15 -3.31 -11.68
C TYR A 152 -11.28 -4.48 -12.12
N LEU A 153 -11.67 -5.72 -11.81
CA LEU A 153 -10.97 -6.91 -12.28
C LEU A 153 -11.01 -6.98 -13.82
N ASN A 154 -12.16 -6.77 -14.45
CA ASN A 154 -12.25 -6.74 -15.92
C ASN A 154 -11.35 -5.65 -16.51
N THR A 155 -11.38 -4.44 -15.94
CA THR A 155 -10.53 -3.32 -16.38
C THR A 155 -9.04 -3.64 -16.21
N GLY A 156 -8.66 -4.19 -15.05
CA GLY A 156 -7.29 -4.55 -14.72
C GLY A 156 -6.75 -5.68 -15.58
N TYR A 157 -7.58 -6.68 -15.89
CA TYR A 157 -7.26 -7.76 -16.81
C TYR A 157 -6.94 -7.20 -18.21
N GLN A 158 -7.86 -6.44 -18.80
CA GLN A 158 -7.67 -5.83 -20.12
C GLN A 158 -6.46 -4.88 -20.16
N ARG A 159 -6.21 -4.15 -19.08
CA ARG A 159 -5.03 -3.28 -18.95
C ARG A 159 -3.74 -4.11 -18.86
N GLN A 160 -3.73 -5.23 -18.13
CA GLN A 160 -2.55 -6.08 -18.01
C GLN A 160 -2.15 -6.72 -19.33
N LEU A 161 -3.11 -7.04 -20.20
CA LEU A 161 -2.83 -7.61 -21.53
C LEU A 161 -2.00 -6.67 -22.42
N LYS A 162 -1.99 -5.36 -22.18
CA LYS A 162 -1.11 -4.42 -22.88
C LYS A 162 0.38 -4.64 -22.58
N TYR A 163 0.68 -5.38 -21.51
CA TYR A 163 2.04 -5.68 -21.05
C TYR A 163 2.45 -7.13 -21.32
N LYS A 164 1.59 -7.89 -22.02
CA LYS A 164 1.83 -9.26 -22.48
C LYS A 164 2.70 -9.25 -23.73
N HIS A 165 3.59 -10.23 -23.83
CA HIS A 165 4.42 -10.51 -25.00
C HIS A 165 3.78 -11.59 -25.90
N HIS A 166 4.21 -11.64 -27.16
CA HIS A 166 3.85 -12.66 -28.14
C HIS A 166 4.19 -14.07 -27.65
N ASP A 167 5.28 -14.21 -26.90
CA ASP A 167 5.73 -15.48 -26.32
C ASP A 167 4.94 -15.91 -25.06
N GLY A 168 3.97 -15.09 -24.61
CA GLY A 168 3.13 -15.36 -23.44
C GLY A 168 3.64 -14.77 -22.13
N SER A 169 4.83 -14.18 -22.11
CA SER A 169 5.39 -13.56 -20.91
C SER A 169 4.83 -12.17 -20.63
N TYR A 170 5.07 -11.66 -19.43
CA TYR A 170 4.71 -10.30 -19.02
C TYR A 170 5.94 -9.53 -18.58
N SER A 171 5.96 -8.23 -18.86
CA SER A 171 7.02 -7.31 -18.47
C SER A 171 6.43 -5.99 -17.99
N THR A 172 7.23 -5.10 -17.42
CA THR A 172 6.70 -3.87 -16.83
C THR A 172 6.12 -2.91 -17.85
N PHE A 173 6.69 -2.84 -19.05
CA PHE A 173 6.26 -1.93 -20.11
C PHE A 173 5.67 -2.63 -21.35
N GLY A 174 5.69 -3.96 -21.39
CA GLY A 174 5.22 -4.72 -22.55
C GLY A 174 6.18 -4.65 -23.73
N GLU A 175 5.72 -5.10 -24.90
CA GLU A 175 6.49 -5.09 -26.15
C GLU A 175 6.57 -3.71 -26.80
N ASN A 176 5.60 -2.84 -26.53
CA ASN A 176 5.42 -1.57 -27.22
C ASN A 176 6.54 -0.56 -26.96
N TYR A 177 7.29 -0.70 -25.85
CA TYR A 177 8.41 0.15 -25.49
C TYR A 177 9.70 -0.69 -25.51
N GLY A 178 10.32 -0.75 -26.69
CA GLY A 178 11.49 -1.55 -27.12
C GLY A 178 12.43 -2.16 -26.06
N LYS A 179 12.90 -3.38 -26.35
CA LYS A 179 13.87 -4.21 -25.59
C LYS A 179 13.44 -4.65 -24.17
N SER A 180 12.17 -4.59 -23.83
CA SER A 180 11.71 -5.24 -22.59
C SER A 180 11.72 -6.75 -22.79
N GLU A 181 12.52 -7.49 -22.03
CA GLU A 181 12.43 -8.96 -21.98
C GLU A 181 11.31 -9.37 -21.02
N GLY A 182 10.65 -10.50 -21.32
CA GLY A 182 9.72 -11.14 -20.40
C GLY A 182 10.32 -11.34 -19.01
N ASN A 183 9.58 -10.95 -17.98
CA ASN A 183 10.03 -11.04 -16.60
C ASN A 183 9.46 -12.29 -15.92
N THR A 184 10.33 -13.17 -15.40
CA THR A 184 9.89 -14.44 -14.80
C THR A 184 9.05 -14.26 -13.54
N TRP A 185 9.42 -13.31 -12.68
CA TRP A 185 8.67 -13.02 -11.46
C TRP A 185 7.29 -12.44 -11.78
N LEU A 186 7.22 -11.42 -12.66
CA LEU A 186 5.94 -10.78 -13.01
C LEU A 186 5.03 -11.74 -13.77
N THR A 187 5.58 -12.56 -14.67
CA THR A 187 4.81 -13.57 -15.40
C THR A 187 4.17 -14.57 -14.44
N ALA A 188 4.91 -15.05 -13.43
CA ALA A 188 4.35 -15.92 -12.40
C ALA A 188 3.30 -15.23 -11.53
N PHE A 189 3.52 -13.96 -11.17
CA PHE A 189 2.53 -13.18 -10.42
C PHE A 189 1.22 -12.99 -11.20
N VAL A 190 1.32 -12.61 -12.47
CA VAL A 190 0.17 -12.47 -13.39
C VAL A 190 -0.56 -13.80 -13.54
N LEU A 191 0.17 -14.88 -13.80
CA LEU A 191 -0.40 -16.22 -13.96
C LEU A 191 -1.20 -16.64 -12.72
N LYS A 192 -0.61 -16.47 -11.52
CA LYS A 192 -1.24 -16.76 -10.23
C LYS A 192 -2.54 -15.96 -10.04
N SER A 193 -2.47 -14.65 -10.22
CA SER A 193 -3.62 -13.78 -10.02
C SER A 193 -4.71 -14.00 -11.07
N PHE A 194 -4.36 -14.25 -12.33
CA PHE A 194 -5.33 -14.54 -13.40
C PHE A 194 -6.06 -15.85 -13.13
N ALA A 195 -5.35 -16.89 -12.70
CA ALA A 195 -5.98 -18.15 -12.34
C ALA A 195 -6.99 -17.99 -11.20
N GLN A 196 -6.66 -17.22 -10.16
CA GLN A 196 -7.58 -16.96 -9.05
C GLN A 196 -8.75 -16.05 -9.44
N ALA A 197 -8.54 -15.12 -10.39
CA ALA A 197 -9.58 -14.23 -10.88
C ALA A 197 -10.69 -14.95 -11.68
N ARG A 198 -10.41 -16.16 -12.20
CA ARG A 198 -11.38 -16.99 -12.95
C ARG A 198 -12.68 -17.27 -12.19
N THR A 199 -12.63 -17.24 -10.86
CA THR A 199 -13.80 -17.44 -10.01
C THR A 199 -14.83 -16.30 -10.17
N TYR A 200 -14.39 -15.10 -10.57
CA TYR A 200 -15.23 -13.90 -10.61
C TYR A 200 -15.38 -13.27 -12.00
N ILE A 201 -14.36 -13.40 -12.85
CA ILE A 201 -14.35 -12.82 -14.20
C ILE A 201 -13.89 -13.83 -15.25
N PHE A 202 -14.27 -13.57 -16.50
CA PHE A 202 -13.76 -14.34 -17.63
C PHE A 202 -12.28 -14.04 -17.86
N ILE A 203 -11.46 -15.10 -17.90
CA ILE A 203 -10.06 -15.06 -18.27
C ILE A 203 -9.86 -16.08 -19.38
N ASP A 204 -9.30 -15.65 -20.51
CA ASP A 204 -8.93 -16.55 -21.60
C ASP A 204 -7.85 -17.56 -21.14
N GLU A 205 -8.17 -18.85 -21.24
CA GLU A 205 -7.27 -19.97 -20.90
C GLU A 205 -5.98 -19.96 -21.73
N ALA A 206 -6.02 -19.40 -22.94
CA ALA A 206 -4.83 -19.26 -23.77
C ALA A 206 -3.78 -18.38 -23.07
N HIS A 207 -4.20 -17.33 -22.35
CA HIS A 207 -3.27 -16.45 -21.63
C HIS A 207 -2.61 -17.14 -20.44
N ILE A 208 -3.34 -18.00 -19.73
CA ILE A 208 -2.81 -18.81 -18.63
C ILE A 208 -1.85 -19.87 -19.17
N THR A 209 -2.28 -20.60 -20.20
CA THR A 209 -1.50 -21.69 -20.80
C THR A 209 -0.19 -21.20 -21.41
N GLN A 210 -0.23 -20.09 -22.16
CA GLN A 210 0.98 -19.50 -22.77
C GLN A 210 1.99 -19.06 -21.71
N ALA A 211 1.55 -18.38 -20.65
CA ALA A 211 2.43 -17.94 -19.57
C ALA A 211 3.03 -19.14 -18.80
N LEU A 212 2.26 -20.20 -18.56
CA LEU A 212 2.74 -21.44 -17.95
C LEU A 212 3.80 -22.14 -18.82
N VAL A 213 3.54 -22.27 -20.12
CA VAL A 213 4.49 -22.87 -21.09
C VAL A 213 5.78 -22.05 -21.13
N TRP A 214 5.68 -20.73 -21.17
CA TRP A 214 6.86 -19.86 -21.16
C TRP A 214 7.68 -20.00 -19.86
N LEU A 215 7.03 -20.05 -18.69
CA LEU A 215 7.72 -20.27 -17.41
C LEU A 215 8.42 -21.63 -17.37
N SER A 216 7.79 -22.68 -17.91
CA SER A 216 8.40 -24.01 -18.04
C SER A 216 9.69 -23.98 -18.87
N GLN A 217 9.75 -23.19 -19.95
CA GLN A 217 10.97 -22.99 -20.75
C GLN A 217 12.08 -22.21 -20.00
N LYS A 218 11.76 -21.61 -18.85
CA LYS A 218 12.73 -20.97 -17.95
C LYS A 218 13.15 -21.89 -16.79
N GLN A 219 12.64 -23.11 -16.71
CA GLN A 219 13.12 -24.12 -15.77
C GLN A 219 14.42 -24.76 -16.29
N LYS A 220 15.37 -24.99 -15.39
CA LYS A 220 16.64 -25.69 -15.64
C LYS A 220 16.48 -27.19 -15.37
N ASP A 221 17.48 -27.98 -15.79
CA ASP A 221 17.49 -29.44 -15.58
C ASP A 221 17.51 -29.84 -14.09
N ASN A 222 18.05 -28.97 -13.21
CA ASN A 222 18.00 -29.16 -11.76
C ASN A 222 16.63 -28.80 -11.14
N GLY A 223 15.66 -28.39 -11.96
CA GLY A 223 14.31 -28.02 -11.55
C GLY A 223 14.14 -26.57 -11.10
N CYS A 224 15.23 -25.81 -10.88
CA CYS A 224 15.16 -24.41 -10.50
C CYS A 224 14.80 -23.52 -11.69
N PHE A 225 14.21 -22.35 -11.43
CA PHE A 225 13.85 -21.37 -12.46
C PHE A 225 14.91 -20.28 -12.58
N ARG A 226 15.34 -19.98 -13.81
CA ARG A 226 16.26 -18.86 -14.06
C ARG A 226 15.53 -17.51 -14.01
N SER A 227 16.20 -16.49 -13.47
CA SER A 227 15.72 -15.11 -13.58
C SER A 227 15.86 -14.60 -15.02
N SER A 228 14.83 -13.94 -15.54
CA SER A 228 14.82 -13.29 -16.85
C SER A 228 14.13 -11.94 -16.73
N GLY A 229 14.59 -10.97 -17.51
CA GLY A 229 14.06 -9.60 -17.52
C GLY A 229 14.38 -8.79 -16.26
N SER A 230 14.19 -7.47 -16.37
CA SER A 230 14.29 -6.53 -15.25
C SER A 230 12.91 -6.08 -14.80
N LEU A 231 12.73 -5.85 -13.49
CA LEU A 231 11.58 -5.10 -12.99
C LEU A 231 11.97 -3.65 -12.75
N LEU A 232 11.00 -2.75 -12.85
CA LEU A 232 11.16 -1.34 -12.51
C LEU A 232 11.28 -1.16 -10.99
N ASN A 233 10.36 -1.75 -10.24
CA ASN A 233 10.34 -1.64 -8.80
C ASN A 233 10.68 -2.98 -8.15
N ASN A 234 11.94 -3.14 -7.73
CA ASN A 234 12.37 -4.32 -6.98
C ASN A 234 11.66 -4.47 -5.63
N ALA A 235 11.01 -3.43 -5.09
CA ALA A 235 10.16 -3.57 -3.89
C ALA A 235 8.94 -4.46 -4.14
N ILE A 236 8.54 -4.64 -5.41
CA ILE A 236 7.42 -5.50 -5.81
C ILE A 236 7.83 -6.98 -5.82
N LYS A 237 9.12 -7.30 -5.99
CA LYS A 237 9.67 -8.65 -5.78
C LYS A 237 9.77 -9.04 -4.30
N GLY A 238 9.69 -8.06 -3.40
CA GLY A 238 9.95 -8.30 -1.99
C GLY A 238 11.38 -8.81 -1.75
N GLY A 239 11.52 -9.87 -0.97
CA GLY A 239 12.80 -10.52 -0.65
C GLY A 239 13.34 -11.50 -1.70
N VAL A 240 12.69 -11.65 -2.86
CA VAL A 240 13.11 -12.54 -3.95
C VAL A 240 14.31 -11.96 -4.70
N GLU A 241 15.52 -12.34 -4.30
CA GLU A 241 16.78 -11.81 -4.84
C GLU A 241 17.62 -12.88 -5.57
N ASP A 242 17.41 -14.16 -5.27
CA ASP A 242 18.22 -15.27 -5.76
C ASP A 242 17.40 -16.34 -6.49
N GLU A 243 18.10 -17.30 -7.11
CA GLU A 243 17.47 -18.37 -7.89
C GLU A 243 16.55 -19.26 -7.04
N VAL A 244 16.89 -19.50 -5.77
CA VAL A 244 16.11 -20.35 -4.88
C VAL A 244 14.81 -19.66 -4.50
N THR A 245 14.89 -18.40 -4.07
CA THR A 245 13.71 -17.59 -3.68
C THR A 245 12.79 -17.36 -4.87
N LEU A 246 13.34 -17.16 -6.07
CA LEU A 246 12.54 -17.06 -7.31
C LEU A 246 11.84 -18.40 -7.62
N SER A 247 12.57 -19.50 -7.50
CA SER A 247 12.02 -20.84 -7.73
C SER A 247 10.91 -21.15 -6.72
N ALA A 248 11.09 -20.78 -5.45
CA ALA A 248 10.08 -20.97 -4.41
C ALA A 248 8.83 -20.16 -4.73
N TYR A 249 8.98 -18.88 -5.10
CA TYR A 249 7.87 -18.01 -5.51
C TYR A 249 7.08 -18.58 -6.70
N ILE A 250 7.78 -19.01 -7.77
CA ILE A 250 7.14 -19.60 -8.95
C ILE A 250 6.43 -20.91 -8.57
N THR A 251 7.05 -21.74 -7.73
CA THR A 251 6.42 -23.00 -7.28
C THR A 251 5.15 -22.74 -6.48
N ILE A 252 5.17 -21.78 -5.55
CA ILE A 252 3.99 -21.32 -4.80
C ILE A 252 2.91 -20.84 -5.77
N ALA A 253 3.26 -20.00 -6.74
CA ALA A 253 2.32 -19.52 -7.75
C ALA A 253 1.68 -20.68 -8.52
N LEU A 254 2.46 -21.66 -8.99
CA LEU A 254 1.98 -22.85 -9.70
C LEU A 254 1.04 -23.70 -8.84
N LEU A 255 1.37 -23.91 -7.57
CA LEU A 255 0.52 -24.66 -6.64
C LEU A 255 -0.77 -23.91 -6.29
N GLU A 256 -0.76 -22.57 -6.29
CA GLU A 256 -1.96 -21.73 -6.16
C GLU A 256 -2.85 -21.72 -7.42
N ILE A 257 -2.36 -22.19 -8.57
CA ILE A 257 -3.08 -22.34 -9.85
C ILE A 257 -3.63 -23.80 -9.98
N PRO A 258 -4.21 -24.32 -8.88
CA PRO A 258 -4.43 -25.74 -8.57
C PRO A 258 -3.67 -26.82 -9.37
N LEU A 259 -2.40 -26.60 -9.76
CA LEU A 259 -1.63 -27.63 -10.45
C LEU A 259 -1.20 -28.69 -9.42
N PRO A 260 -1.42 -29.99 -9.71
CA PRO A 260 -1.06 -31.03 -8.77
C PRO A 260 0.46 -31.09 -8.60
N ALA A 261 0.92 -31.49 -7.41
CA ALA A 261 2.35 -31.68 -7.13
C ALA A 261 3.02 -32.71 -8.06
N THR A 262 2.24 -33.59 -8.70
CA THR A 262 2.70 -34.58 -9.68
C THR A 262 2.97 -33.98 -11.06
N HIS A 263 2.50 -32.76 -11.35
CA HIS A 263 2.74 -32.10 -12.63
C HIS A 263 4.25 -31.94 -12.86
N PRO A 264 4.79 -32.28 -14.05
CA PRO A 264 6.25 -32.35 -14.26
C PRO A 264 7.01 -31.09 -13.84
N VAL A 265 6.48 -29.91 -14.19
CA VAL A 265 7.08 -28.61 -13.83
C VAL A 265 7.13 -28.40 -12.31
N VAL A 266 6.04 -28.73 -11.61
CA VAL A 266 5.94 -28.56 -10.15
C VAL A 266 6.81 -29.59 -9.43
N ARG A 267 6.77 -30.86 -9.85
CA ARG A 267 7.60 -31.93 -9.30
C ARG A 267 9.09 -31.60 -9.42
N ASN A 268 9.53 -31.15 -10.60
CA ASN A 268 10.91 -30.75 -10.81
C ASN A 268 11.29 -29.54 -9.95
N ALA A 269 10.40 -28.56 -9.82
CA ALA A 269 10.63 -27.41 -8.97
C ALA A 269 10.74 -27.81 -7.48
N LEU A 270 9.89 -28.72 -7.01
CA LEU A 270 9.97 -29.27 -5.66
C LEU A 270 11.33 -29.94 -5.41
N PHE A 271 11.90 -30.69 -6.35
CA PHE A 271 13.27 -31.23 -6.19
C PHE A 271 14.32 -30.13 -5.96
N CYS A 272 14.24 -29.02 -6.68
CA CYS A 272 15.10 -27.85 -6.45
C CYS A 272 14.90 -27.28 -5.03
N LEU A 273 13.64 -27.10 -4.59
CA LEU A 273 13.31 -26.58 -3.26
C LEU A 273 13.76 -27.49 -2.12
N GLU A 274 13.67 -28.81 -2.32
CA GLU A 274 14.14 -29.79 -1.35
C GLU A 274 15.67 -29.80 -1.22
N SER A 275 16.38 -29.62 -2.35
CA SER A 275 17.83 -29.44 -2.31
C SER A 275 18.20 -28.14 -1.60
N ALA A 276 17.49 -27.05 -1.89
CA ALA A 276 17.70 -25.76 -1.26
C ALA A 276 17.40 -25.80 0.25
N TRP A 277 16.39 -26.56 0.67
CA TRP A 277 16.06 -26.77 2.07
C TRP A 277 17.23 -27.39 2.83
N LYS A 278 17.85 -28.45 2.30
CA LYS A 278 19.02 -29.09 2.93
C LYS A 278 20.15 -28.09 3.15
N SER A 279 20.48 -27.29 2.13
CA SER A 279 21.51 -26.25 2.24
C SER A 279 21.13 -25.12 3.21
N ALA A 280 19.86 -24.70 3.22
CA ALA A 280 19.37 -23.64 4.11
C ALA A 280 19.31 -24.08 5.58
N LYS A 281 19.08 -25.38 5.83
CA LYS A 281 19.07 -25.98 7.16
C LYS A 281 20.46 -26.04 7.79
N GLU A 282 21.49 -26.33 6.99
CA GLU A 282 22.90 -26.40 7.44
C GLU A 282 23.58 -25.02 7.50
N GLY A 283 22.93 -23.98 6.97
CA GLY A 283 23.48 -22.63 6.93
C GLY A 283 23.51 -21.92 8.30
N PRO A 284 24.24 -20.79 8.42
CA PRO A 284 24.30 -20.01 9.65
C PRO A 284 22.91 -19.56 10.11
N HIS A 285 22.67 -19.63 11.42
CA HIS A 285 21.42 -19.20 12.06
C HIS A 285 21.02 -17.78 11.62
N GLY A 286 19.75 -17.59 11.26
CA GLY A 286 19.21 -16.29 10.87
C GLY A 286 19.53 -15.82 9.43
N LYS A 287 20.45 -16.48 8.69
CA LYS A 287 20.83 -16.03 7.34
C LYS A 287 19.77 -16.35 6.28
N HIS A 288 19.04 -17.45 6.44
CA HIS A 288 18.13 -17.99 5.43
C HIS A 288 16.64 -17.87 5.81
N VAL A 289 16.29 -17.09 6.85
CA VAL A 289 14.92 -16.99 7.41
C VAL A 289 13.87 -16.75 6.33
N TYR A 290 14.10 -15.80 5.41
CA TYR A 290 13.17 -15.52 4.31
C TYR A 290 12.97 -16.71 3.36
N THR A 291 14.07 -17.37 2.98
CA THR A 291 14.02 -18.56 2.13
C THR A 291 13.26 -19.68 2.83
N LYS A 292 13.51 -19.90 4.14
CA LYS A 292 12.78 -20.88 4.95
C LYS A 292 11.27 -20.57 5.00
N ALA A 293 10.87 -19.30 5.13
CA ALA A 293 9.46 -18.91 5.13
C ALA A 293 8.75 -19.24 3.81
N LEU A 294 9.38 -18.94 2.66
CA LEU A 294 8.85 -19.33 1.35
C LEU A 294 8.77 -20.86 1.19
N LEU A 295 9.81 -21.58 1.60
CA LEU A 295 9.84 -23.04 1.54
C LEU A 295 8.74 -23.68 2.40
N ALA A 296 8.52 -23.16 3.61
CA ALA A 296 7.45 -23.62 4.49
C ALA A 296 6.09 -23.53 3.79
N TYR A 297 5.82 -22.40 3.13
CA TYR A 297 4.55 -22.22 2.42
C TYR A 297 4.45 -23.10 1.18
N ALA A 298 5.53 -23.24 0.41
CA ALA A 298 5.58 -24.12 -0.76
C ALA A 298 5.32 -25.58 -0.37
N PHE A 299 5.95 -26.08 0.70
CA PHE A 299 5.73 -27.44 1.20
C PHE A 299 4.32 -27.65 1.77
N ALA A 300 3.75 -26.63 2.44
CA ALA A 300 2.37 -26.67 2.89
C ALA A 300 1.39 -26.81 1.71
N LEU A 301 1.55 -25.99 0.66
CA LEU A 301 0.75 -26.06 -0.56
C LEU A 301 0.91 -27.39 -1.32
N ALA A 302 2.12 -27.96 -1.32
CA ALA A 302 2.41 -29.24 -1.96
C ALA A 302 1.86 -30.45 -1.16
N GLY A 303 1.30 -30.23 0.04
CA GLY A 303 0.80 -31.29 0.92
C GLY A 303 1.91 -32.08 1.64
N ASN A 304 3.17 -31.63 1.60
CA ASN A 304 4.28 -32.30 2.28
C ASN A 304 4.34 -31.88 3.76
N GLN A 305 3.52 -32.51 4.59
CA GLN A 305 3.35 -32.15 6.00
C GLN A 305 4.63 -32.34 6.84
N ASP A 306 5.44 -33.36 6.54
CA ASP A 306 6.68 -33.62 7.27
C ASP A 306 7.68 -32.46 7.10
N LYS A 307 7.92 -32.04 5.84
CA LYS A 307 8.82 -30.91 5.56
C LYS A 307 8.25 -29.58 6.00
N ARG A 308 6.94 -29.39 5.87
CA ARG A 308 6.25 -28.21 6.41
C ARG A 308 6.53 -28.09 7.91
N LYS A 309 6.28 -29.15 8.68
CA LYS A 309 6.49 -29.16 10.14
C LYS A 309 7.95 -28.92 10.48
N GLU A 310 8.87 -29.66 9.86
CA GLU A 310 10.32 -29.48 10.06
C GLU A 310 10.77 -28.04 9.79
N THR A 311 10.23 -27.41 8.73
CA THR A 311 10.57 -26.03 8.38
C THR A 311 9.99 -25.03 9.37
N LEU A 312 8.74 -25.23 9.81
CA LEU A 312 8.08 -24.37 10.80
C LEU A 312 8.73 -24.46 12.18
N ASP A 313 9.18 -25.64 12.60
CA ASP A 313 9.89 -25.84 13.87
C ASP A 313 11.20 -25.03 13.89
N LEU A 314 11.99 -25.09 12.81
CA LEU A 314 13.23 -24.30 12.69
C LEU A 314 12.96 -22.79 12.58
N LEU A 315 11.89 -22.39 11.90
CA LEU A 315 11.46 -20.99 11.90
C LEU A 315 11.02 -20.53 13.29
N HIS A 316 10.39 -21.39 14.08
CA HIS A 316 9.98 -21.04 15.44
C HIS A 316 11.17 -20.75 16.36
N GLU A 317 12.30 -21.43 16.17
CA GLU A 317 13.56 -21.16 16.87
C GLU A 317 14.19 -19.82 16.45
N GLU A 318 14.01 -19.41 15.19
CA GLU A 318 14.50 -18.15 14.63
C GLU A 318 13.51 -16.98 14.80
N ALA A 319 12.39 -17.18 15.51
CA ALA A 319 11.34 -16.19 15.63
C ALA A 319 11.66 -15.12 16.69
N VAL A 320 11.38 -13.86 16.38
CA VAL A 320 11.45 -12.75 17.32
C VAL A 320 10.12 -12.66 18.07
N LYS A 321 10.19 -12.73 19.41
CA LYS A 321 9.04 -12.78 20.31
C LYS A 321 8.99 -11.50 21.15
N GLU A 322 7.98 -10.67 20.93
CA GLU A 322 7.80 -9.36 21.58
C GLU A 322 6.36 -9.20 22.05
N ASP A 323 6.12 -8.89 23.33
CA ASP A 323 4.81 -8.52 23.89
C ASP A 323 3.64 -9.38 23.39
N SER A 324 3.78 -10.71 23.47
CA SER A 324 2.83 -11.73 23.00
C SER A 324 2.60 -11.82 21.48
N SER A 325 3.42 -11.12 20.68
CA SER A 325 3.44 -11.16 19.23
C SER A 325 4.69 -11.86 18.70
N VAL A 326 4.61 -12.43 17.50
CA VAL A 326 5.68 -13.23 16.91
C VAL A 326 5.91 -12.77 15.47
N HIS A 327 7.17 -12.53 15.11
CA HIS A 327 7.54 -12.12 13.77
C HIS A 327 8.94 -12.61 13.38
N TRP A 328 9.31 -12.39 12.13
CA TRP A 328 10.60 -12.77 11.59
C TRP A 328 11.27 -11.58 10.90
N GLU A 329 12.58 -11.49 11.09
CA GLU A 329 13.43 -10.48 10.47
C GLU A 329 14.79 -11.06 10.05
N ARG A 330 15.52 -10.35 9.18
CA ARG A 330 16.88 -10.72 8.78
C ARG A 330 17.90 -9.90 9.60
N PRO A 331 18.87 -10.52 10.30
CA PRO A 331 19.78 -9.84 11.22
C PRO A 331 20.61 -8.69 10.60
N GLN A 332 20.92 -8.76 9.30
CA GLN A 332 21.84 -7.81 8.64
C GLN A 332 21.14 -6.79 7.73
N LYS A 333 19.85 -6.98 7.43
CA LYS A 333 19.05 -6.11 6.57
C LYS A 333 17.58 -6.28 6.94
N PRO A 334 16.96 -5.37 7.73
CA PRO A 334 15.52 -5.38 7.98
C PRO A 334 14.78 -4.99 6.69
N ARG A 335 14.74 -5.92 5.73
CA ARG A 335 14.01 -5.83 4.47
C ARG A 335 12.92 -6.89 4.48
N ALA A 336 11.70 -6.47 4.15
CA ALA A 336 10.51 -7.31 4.01
C ALA A 336 10.13 -8.19 5.24
N PRO A 337 10.17 -7.66 6.49
CA PRO A 337 9.75 -8.43 7.67
C PRO A 337 8.26 -8.81 7.61
N VAL A 338 7.42 -7.95 7.03
CA VAL A 338 5.99 -8.22 6.83
C VAL A 338 5.78 -9.36 5.84
N GLU A 339 6.46 -9.36 4.70
CA GLU A 339 6.34 -10.40 3.69
C GLU A 339 6.70 -11.79 4.24
N MET A 340 7.88 -11.93 4.88
CA MET A 340 8.30 -13.22 5.41
C MET A 340 7.36 -13.73 6.49
N THR A 341 6.96 -12.86 7.41
CA THR A 341 6.04 -13.18 8.48
C THR A 341 4.66 -13.60 7.93
N SER A 342 4.20 -12.98 6.84
CA SER A 342 2.97 -13.34 6.14
C SER A 342 3.06 -14.71 5.45
N TYR A 343 4.21 -15.07 4.86
CA TYR A 343 4.43 -16.41 4.32
C TYR A 343 4.43 -17.50 5.38
N VAL A 344 5.03 -17.23 6.55
CA VAL A 344 4.95 -18.16 7.70
C VAL A 344 3.50 -18.33 8.16
N LEU A 345 2.74 -17.24 8.27
CA LEU A 345 1.30 -17.30 8.57
C LEU A 345 0.54 -18.15 7.55
N LEU A 346 0.79 -17.96 6.26
CA LEU A 346 0.18 -18.77 5.20
C LEU A 346 0.55 -20.26 5.31
N ALA A 347 1.77 -20.58 5.71
CA ALA A 347 2.21 -21.97 5.94
C ALA A 347 1.50 -22.65 7.11
N TYR A 348 1.19 -21.90 8.18
CA TYR A 348 0.32 -22.38 9.28
C TYR A 348 -1.12 -22.60 8.79
N LEU A 349 -1.67 -21.65 8.03
CA LEU A 349 -3.07 -21.67 7.58
C LEU A 349 -3.37 -22.69 6.46
N THR A 350 -2.33 -23.23 5.83
CA THR A 350 -2.44 -24.18 4.70
C THR A 350 -2.14 -25.62 5.13
N ALA A 351 -2.34 -25.93 6.41
CA ALA A 351 -2.25 -27.30 6.93
C ALA A 351 -3.25 -28.22 6.21
N GLN A 352 -2.83 -29.47 5.96
CA GLN A 352 -3.73 -30.53 5.50
C GLN A 352 -3.56 -31.76 6.40
N PRO A 353 -4.60 -32.22 7.12
CA PRO A 353 -5.95 -31.63 7.23
C PRO A 353 -5.95 -30.22 7.86
N ALA A 354 -7.12 -29.57 7.91
CA ALA A 354 -7.26 -28.16 8.33
C ALA A 354 -6.51 -27.84 9.64
N PRO A 355 -6.04 -26.58 9.82
CA PRO A 355 -5.20 -26.20 10.95
C PRO A 355 -5.81 -26.52 12.31
N THR A 356 -4.98 -27.00 13.24
CA THR A 356 -5.44 -27.29 14.61
C THR A 356 -5.67 -26.01 15.42
N SER A 357 -6.37 -26.12 16.56
CA SER A 357 -6.56 -24.97 17.47
C SER A 357 -5.23 -24.41 18.00
N GLU A 358 -4.21 -25.25 18.17
CA GLU A 358 -2.87 -24.83 18.60
C GLU A 358 -2.15 -24.04 17.50
N GLU A 359 -2.28 -24.48 16.25
CA GLU A 359 -1.75 -23.77 15.08
C GLU A 359 -2.46 -22.43 14.88
N LEU A 360 -3.78 -22.36 15.07
CA LEU A 360 -4.54 -21.11 15.02
C LEU A 360 -4.16 -20.15 16.15
N THR A 361 -3.86 -20.67 17.35
CA THR A 361 -3.35 -19.86 18.47
C THR A 361 -1.97 -19.28 18.16
N SER A 362 -1.10 -20.07 17.53
CA SER A 362 0.22 -19.62 17.06
C SER A 362 0.08 -18.57 15.96
N ALA A 363 -0.81 -18.80 14.99
CA ALA A 363 -1.14 -17.86 13.92
C ALA A 363 -1.68 -16.53 14.46
N ALA A 364 -2.50 -16.55 15.52
CA ALA A 364 -3.04 -15.34 16.15
C ALA A 364 -1.93 -14.39 16.65
N ARG A 365 -0.83 -14.94 17.20
CA ARG A 365 0.33 -14.13 17.64
C ARG A 365 1.07 -13.48 16.47
N ILE A 366 1.08 -14.15 15.31
CA ILE A 366 1.66 -13.62 14.08
C ILE A 366 0.77 -12.50 13.51
N VAL A 367 -0.54 -12.74 13.46
CA VAL A 367 -1.53 -11.74 13.02
C VAL A 367 -1.50 -10.49 13.89
N LYS A 368 -1.35 -10.65 15.21
CA LYS A 368 -1.18 -9.52 16.14
C LYS A 368 0.01 -8.63 15.78
N TRP A 369 1.12 -9.20 15.30
CA TRP A 369 2.25 -8.41 14.82
C TRP A 369 1.98 -7.78 13.44
N ILE A 370 1.47 -8.56 12.47
CA ILE A 370 1.20 -8.06 11.11
C ILE A 370 0.24 -6.87 11.17
N THR A 371 -0.86 -6.97 11.90
CA THR A 371 -1.87 -5.91 12.03
C THR A 371 -1.32 -4.60 12.62
N LYS A 372 -0.26 -4.65 13.45
CA LYS A 372 0.45 -3.46 13.94
C LYS A 372 1.27 -2.75 12.85
N GLN A 373 1.69 -3.45 11.81
CA GLN A 373 2.48 -2.89 10.70
C GLN A 373 1.63 -2.21 9.62
N GLN A 374 0.31 -2.29 9.73
CA GLN A 374 -0.62 -1.73 8.76
C GLN A 374 -0.72 -0.20 8.89
N ASN A 375 -0.75 0.51 7.77
CA ASN A 375 -0.97 1.96 7.76
C ASN A 375 -2.47 2.31 7.85
N SER A 376 -2.78 3.60 7.99
CA SER A 376 -4.15 4.13 8.09
C SER A 376 -5.07 3.86 6.89
N GLN A 377 -4.49 3.42 5.77
CA GLN A 377 -5.20 3.10 4.53
C GLN A 377 -5.37 1.59 4.33
N GLY A 378 -4.99 0.78 5.32
CA GLY A 378 -5.04 -0.68 5.24
C GLY A 378 -3.91 -1.34 4.44
N GLY A 379 -2.93 -0.56 3.97
CA GLY A 379 -1.75 -1.05 3.25
C GLY A 379 -0.53 -1.27 4.17
N PHE A 380 0.56 -1.73 3.59
CA PHE A 380 1.84 -1.96 4.28
C PHE A 380 2.99 -1.20 3.60
N SER A 381 4.17 -1.26 4.20
CA SER A 381 5.37 -0.54 3.74
C SER A 381 5.74 -0.78 2.27
N SER A 382 5.46 -1.98 1.74
CA SER A 382 5.74 -2.33 0.35
C SER A 382 4.53 -2.94 -0.35
N THR A 383 4.58 -2.91 -1.68
CA THR A 383 3.60 -3.61 -2.53
C THR A 383 3.50 -5.09 -2.19
N GLN A 384 4.63 -5.79 -2.14
CA GLN A 384 4.64 -7.24 -1.95
C GLN A 384 4.19 -7.59 -0.53
N ASP A 385 4.63 -6.80 0.45
CA ASP A 385 4.16 -6.89 1.84
C ASP A 385 2.64 -6.79 1.87
N THR A 386 2.06 -5.81 1.17
CA THR A 386 0.62 -5.60 1.13
C THR A 386 -0.12 -6.77 0.50
N VAL A 387 0.33 -7.26 -0.66
CA VAL A 387 -0.34 -8.36 -1.38
C VAL A 387 -0.33 -9.65 -0.54
N VAL A 388 0.82 -10.04 0.00
CA VAL A 388 0.95 -11.29 0.78
C VAL A 388 0.30 -11.17 2.16
N ALA A 389 0.42 -10.02 2.83
CA ALA A 389 -0.24 -9.80 4.12
C ALA A 389 -1.76 -9.82 3.97
N LEU A 390 -2.33 -9.18 2.95
CA LEU A 390 -3.78 -9.25 2.71
C LEU A 390 -4.25 -10.67 2.39
N GLN A 391 -3.47 -11.43 1.62
CA GLN A 391 -3.75 -12.85 1.36
C GLN A 391 -3.72 -13.70 2.66
N ALA A 392 -2.76 -13.44 3.54
CA ALA A 392 -2.61 -14.17 4.80
C ALA A 392 -3.70 -13.80 5.81
N LEU A 393 -3.98 -12.50 5.95
CA LEU A 393 -5.03 -11.96 6.81
C LEU A 393 -6.42 -12.38 6.32
N SER A 394 -6.67 -12.44 5.01
CA SER A 394 -7.93 -12.96 4.47
C SER A 394 -8.14 -14.43 4.83
N ARG A 395 -7.10 -15.26 4.67
CA ARG A 395 -7.20 -16.69 5.03
C ARG A 395 -7.38 -16.91 6.53
N TYR A 396 -6.66 -16.15 7.36
CA TYR A 396 -6.83 -16.20 8.81
C TYR A 396 -8.24 -15.75 9.20
N GLY A 397 -8.70 -14.64 8.61
CA GLY A 397 -10.04 -14.10 8.79
C GLY A 397 -11.10 -15.12 8.46
N THR A 398 -11.03 -15.79 7.30
CA THR A 398 -11.96 -16.88 6.97
C THR A 398 -11.92 -18.00 8.01
N ALA A 399 -10.72 -18.45 8.41
CA ALA A 399 -10.56 -19.58 9.33
C ALA A 399 -11.04 -19.29 10.77
N THR A 400 -11.11 -18.02 11.16
CA THR A 400 -11.49 -17.59 12.52
C THR A 400 -12.82 -16.85 12.57
N PHE A 401 -13.45 -16.59 11.43
CA PHE A 401 -14.70 -15.85 11.33
C PHE A 401 -15.81 -16.58 12.11
N THR A 402 -16.42 -15.86 13.04
CA THR A 402 -17.55 -16.33 13.84
C THR A 402 -18.53 -15.18 14.01
N ARG A 403 -19.83 -15.43 13.79
CA ARG A 403 -20.89 -14.47 14.14
C ARG A 403 -21.20 -14.60 15.62
N THR A 404 -21.01 -13.51 16.38
CA THR A 404 -21.19 -13.53 17.83
C THR A 404 -22.65 -13.27 18.23
N GLY A 405 -23.44 -12.58 17.39
CA GLY A 405 -24.82 -12.19 17.69
C GLY A 405 -24.95 -11.20 18.88
N LYS A 406 -23.83 -10.74 19.45
CA LYS A 406 -23.76 -9.76 20.53
C LYS A 406 -22.79 -8.65 20.17
N PRO A 407 -23.13 -7.37 20.42
CA PRO A 407 -22.27 -6.26 20.08
C PRO A 407 -21.08 -6.14 21.03
N ALA A 408 -19.93 -5.76 20.49
CA ALA A 408 -18.82 -5.19 21.23
C ALA A 408 -18.99 -3.67 21.34
N GLN A 409 -18.49 -3.10 22.43
CA GLN A 409 -18.62 -1.68 22.72
C GLN A 409 -17.25 -1.10 23.05
N VAL A 410 -16.87 -0.03 22.35
CA VAL A 410 -15.60 0.66 22.53
C VAL A 410 -15.85 2.02 23.16
N THR A 411 -15.12 2.34 24.22
CA THR A 411 -15.15 3.64 24.88
C THR A 411 -13.76 4.27 24.78
N VAL A 412 -13.71 5.51 24.29
CA VAL A 412 -12.45 6.27 24.15
C VAL A 412 -12.46 7.43 25.13
N GLN A 413 -11.41 7.54 25.94
CA GLN A 413 -11.29 8.55 26.99
C GLN A 413 -9.84 9.07 27.08
N TYR A 414 -9.63 10.26 27.62
CA TYR A 414 -8.31 10.76 28.02
C TYR A 414 -8.41 11.45 29.37
N SER A 415 -7.49 11.17 30.29
CA SER A 415 -7.50 11.75 31.65
C SER A 415 -8.88 11.69 32.37
N GLY A 416 -9.65 10.62 32.14
CA GLY A 416 -11.01 10.45 32.67
C GLY A 416 -12.12 11.25 31.95
N THR A 417 -11.77 12.06 30.95
CA THR A 417 -12.71 12.78 30.09
C THR A 417 -13.20 11.86 28.98
N PHE A 418 -14.51 11.72 28.85
CA PHE A 418 -15.15 10.96 27.78
C PHE A 418 -15.00 11.66 26.43
N VAL A 419 -14.54 10.95 25.40
CA VAL A 419 -14.44 11.45 24.03
C VAL A 419 -15.62 10.94 23.20
N THR A 420 -15.74 9.62 23.07
CA THR A 420 -16.75 8.98 22.24
C THR A 420 -16.96 7.53 22.63
N LYS A 421 -18.00 6.95 22.04
CA LYS A 421 -18.38 5.55 22.20
C LYS A 421 -18.77 4.97 20.84
N PHE A 422 -18.26 3.78 20.54
CA PHE A 422 -18.61 3.04 19.33
C PHE A 422 -19.29 1.71 19.71
N GLN A 423 -20.17 1.26 18.84
CA GLN A 423 -20.83 -0.04 18.97
C GLN A 423 -20.58 -0.83 17.70
N VAL A 424 -20.05 -2.03 17.87
CA VAL A 424 -19.67 -2.93 16.77
C VAL A 424 -20.49 -4.20 16.89
N ASP A 425 -21.26 -4.52 15.87
CA ASP A 425 -22.06 -5.74 15.75
C ASP A 425 -21.80 -6.44 14.41
N ASP A 426 -22.51 -7.54 14.16
CA ASP A 426 -22.35 -8.33 12.93
C ASP A 426 -22.78 -7.54 11.67
N ASP A 427 -23.68 -6.56 11.79
CA ASP A 427 -24.21 -5.77 10.67
C ASP A 427 -23.27 -4.62 10.28
N ASN A 428 -22.59 -4.01 11.26
CA ASN A 428 -21.69 -2.88 11.06
C ASN A 428 -20.20 -3.24 11.17
N ARG A 429 -19.86 -4.53 11.24
CA ARG A 429 -18.49 -5.05 11.39
C ARG A 429 -17.49 -4.47 10.38
N LEU A 430 -17.94 -4.25 9.15
CA LEU A 430 -17.15 -3.70 8.03
C LEU A 430 -17.20 -2.17 7.93
N LEU A 431 -18.07 -1.51 8.70
CA LEU A 431 -18.21 -0.07 8.71
C LEU A 431 -17.08 0.53 9.56
N LEU A 432 -16.23 1.35 8.94
CA LEU A 432 -15.27 2.15 9.70
C LEU A 432 -16.02 3.24 10.44
N GLN A 433 -15.94 3.19 11.76
CA GLN A 433 -16.43 4.25 12.63
C GLN A 433 -15.23 5.07 13.08
N GLN A 434 -15.16 6.34 12.71
CA GLN A 434 -14.00 7.19 12.97
C GLN A 434 -14.39 8.47 13.70
N THR A 435 -13.55 8.92 14.63
CA THR A 435 -13.66 10.25 15.24
C THR A 435 -12.31 10.94 15.33
N SER A 436 -12.32 12.27 15.30
CA SER A 436 -11.13 13.07 15.60
C SER A 436 -10.88 13.08 17.11
N LEU A 437 -9.61 12.93 17.50
CA LEU A 437 -9.20 13.09 18.88
C LEU A 437 -8.96 14.59 19.15
N PRO A 438 -9.53 15.15 20.22
CA PRO A 438 -9.59 16.60 20.42
C PRO A 438 -8.26 17.24 20.81
N LYS A 439 -7.33 16.47 21.40
CA LYS A 439 -6.07 16.99 21.95
C LYS A 439 -4.88 16.10 21.60
N VAL A 440 -3.80 16.73 21.14
CA VAL A 440 -2.51 16.10 20.86
C VAL A 440 -1.41 17.09 21.27
N PRO A 441 -0.37 16.69 22.03
CA PRO A 441 -0.13 15.36 22.60
C PRO A 441 -1.02 15.08 23.83
N GLU A 442 -1.43 13.83 23.99
CA GLU A 442 -2.22 13.36 25.15
C GLU A 442 -2.18 11.81 25.22
N GLU A 443 -2.50 11.25 26.39
CA GLU A 443 -2.66 9.80 26.55
C GLU A 443 -4.13 9.39 26.55
N TYR A 444 -4.50 8.52 25.61
CA TYR A 444 -5.86 8.02 25.46
C TYR A 444 -5.98 6.59 25.98
N THR A 445 -7.07 6.29 26.68
CA THR A 445 -7.46 4.94 27.09
C THR A 445 -8.61 4.47 26.21
N MET A 446 -8.45 3.30 25.62
CA MET A 446 -9.47 2.63 24.81
C MET A 446 -9.92 1.37 25.52
N THR A 447 -11.20 1.32 25.90
CA THR A 447 -11.77 0.20 26.64
C THR A 447 -12.81 -0.51 25.79
N VAL A 448 -12.71 -1.83 25.69
CA VAL A 448 -13.63 -2.68 24.93
C VAL A 448 -14.33 -3.66 25.86
N THR A 449 -15.65 -3.71 25.76
CA THR A 449 -16.53 -4.64 26.50
C THR A 449 -17.46 -5.39 25.54
N GLY A 450 -18.05 -6.50 25.99
CA GLY A 450 -18.96 -7.32 25.19
C GLY A 450 -18.30 -8.60 24.67
N GLU A 451 -18.72 -9.05 23.49
CA GLU A 451 -18.20 -10.25 22.82
C GLU A 451 -17.75 -9.92 21.39
N GLY A 452 -16.70 -10.61 20.95
CA GLY A 452 -16.13 -10.45 19.61
C GLY A 452 -14.81 -9.68 19.63
N CYS A 453 -14.15 -9.61 18.48
CA CYS A 453 -12.91 -8.85 18.32
C CYS A 453 -13.18 -7.51 17.65
N VAL A 454 -12.48 -6.48 18.13
CA VAL A 454 -12.50 -5.13 17.58
C VAL A 454 -11.08 -4.73 17.20
N TYR A 455 -10.93 -4.22 15.98
CA TYR A 455 -9.71 -3.62 15.48
C TYR A 455 -9.76 -2.10 15.68
N LEU A 456 -8.81 -1.59 16.44
CA LEU A 456 -8.63 -0.17 16.72
C LEU A 456 -7.42 0.33 15.95
N GLN A 457 -7.60 1.44 15.24
CA GLN A 457 -6.53 2.08 14.47
C GLN A 457 -6.53 3.59 14.75
N THR A 458 -5.42 4.09 15.25
CA THR A 458 -5.21 5.52 15.48
C THR A 458 -4.17 6.05 14.52
N SER A 459 -4.54 7.04 13.72
CA SER A 459 -3.62 7.78 12.85
C SER A 459 -3.30 9.12 13.51
N LEU A 460 -2.01 9.42 13.65
CA LEU A 460 -1.47 10.69 14.11
C LEU A 460 -0.71 11.32 12.95
N LYS A 461 -1.17 12.48 12.49
CA LYS A 461 -0.54 13.27 11.42
C LYS A 461 -0.01 14.57 11.97
N TYR A 462 1.18 14.96 11.55
CA TYR A 462 1.83 16.21 11.95
C TYR A 462 2.83 16.63 10.87
N ASN A 463 3.17 17.91 10.79
CA ASN A 463 4.15 18.39 9.83
C ASN A 463 5.46 18.70 10.54
N ILE A 464 6.59 18.39 9.89
CA ILE A 464 7.92 18.77 10.35
C ILE A 464 8.61 19.62 9.30
N LEU A 465 9.45 20.56 9.74
CA LEU A 465 10.34 21.25 8.82
C LEU A 465 11.49 20.30 8.46
N PRO A 466 11.75 20.03 7.16
CA PRO A 466 12.79 19.10 6.77
C PRO A 466 14.16 19.66 7.14
N GLU A 467 14.92 18.89 7.93
CA GLU A 467 16.33 19.19 8.18
C GLU A 467 17.18 18.73 6.99
N LYS A 468 18.33 19.41 6.77
CA LYS A 468 19.33 18.97 5.80
C LYS A 468 19.98 17.67 6.29
N ALA A 469 19.40 16.54 5.92
CA ALA A 469 19.99 15.23 6.17
C ALA A 469 20.79 14.73 4.96
N GLU A 470 21.74 13.82 5.20
CA GLU A 470 22.41 13.09 4.13
C GLU A 470 21.44 12.10 3.50
N PHE A 471 20.89 12.48 2.35
CA PHE A 471 20.07 11.60 1.52
C PHE A 471 20.95 10.89 0.48
N PRO A 472 20.57 9.69 0.01
CA PRO A 472 21.32 8.99 -1.05
C PRO A 472 21.18 9.65 -2.43
N PHE A 473 20.57 10.83 -2.52
CA PHE A 473 20.39 11.62 -3.74
C PHE A 473 20.76 13.07 -3.49
N ALA A 474 21.45 13.68 -4.45
CA ALA A 474 21.58 15.12 -4.54
C ALA A 474 20.53 15.65 -5.53
N LEU A 475 19.78 16.66 -5.10
CA LEU A 475 18.73 17.30 -5.88
C LEU A 475 18.97 18.81 -5.89
N GLU A 476 19.08 19.38 -7.09
CA GLU A 476 19.14 20.83 -7.29
C GLU A 476 17.93 21.26 -8.11
N VAL A 477 17.22 22.27 -7.63
CA VAL A 477 16.01 22.82 -8.24
C VAL A 477 16.24 24.29 -8.53
N GLN A 478 16.02 24.69 -9.78
CA GLN A 478 16.13 26.08 -10.20
C GLN A 478 14.89 26.51 -10.98
N THR A 479 14.52 27.78 -10.87
CA THR A 479 13.44 28.37 -11.66
C THR A 479 13.95 29.43 -12.61
N VAL A 480 13.32 29.54 -13.78
CA VAL A 480 13.55 30.61 -14.75
C VAL A 480 12.20 31.29 -15.03
N PRO A 481 12.01 32.57 -14.67
CA PRO A 481 12.97 33.46 -14.00
C PRO A 481 13.29 33.04 -12.54
N GLN A 482 14.46 33.46 -12.03
CA GLN A 482 14.88 33.15 -10.67
C GLN A 482 14.17 34.01 -9.61
N THR A 483 13.75 35.22 -9.98
CA THR A 483 12.99 36.11 -9.11
C THR A 483 11.56 36.28 -9.60
N CYS A 484 10.70 36.81 -8.74
CA CYS A 484 9.32 37.14 -9.06
C CYS A 484 9.18 38.48 -9.83
N ASP A 485 10.30 39.05 -10.30
CA ASP A 485 10.32 40.36 -10.93
C ASP A 485 10.11 40.26 -12.45
N GLY A 486 9.29 41.19 -12.96
CA GLY A 486 9.13 41.39 -14.39
C GLY A 486 7.99 40.59 -15.04
N PRO A 487 7.66 40.90 -16.30
CA PRO A 487 6.43 40.47 -16.96
C PRO A 487 6.30 38.95 -17.12
N LYS A 488 7.42 38.22 -17.28
CA LYS A 488 7.40 36.75 -17.39
C LYS A 488 7.12 36.05 -16.07
N ALA A 489 7.60 36.60 -14.95
CA ALA A 489 7.37 36.02 -13.62
C ALA A 489 5.89 36.09 -13.20
N HIS A 490 5.12 37.03 -13.77
CA HIS A 490 3.68 37.11 -13.57
C HIS A 490 2.86 36.09 -14.37
N THR A 491 3.47 35.39 -15.34
CA THR A 491 2.75 34.48 -16.24
C THR A 491 3.22 33.03 -16.16
N SER A 492 4.51 32.77 -16.01
CA SER A 492 5.05 31.41 -16.09
C SER A 492 6.46 31.28 -15.52
N PHE A 493 6.73 30.15 -14.86
CA PHE A 493 8.07 29.73 -14.48
C PHE A 493 8.43 28.41 -15.18
N GLN A 494 9.66 28.33 -15.69
CA GLN A 494 10.27 27.07 -16.07
C GLN A 494 11.01 26.50 -14.87
N ILE A 495 10.75 25.24 -14.54
CA ILE A 495 11.42 24.51 -13.45
C ILE A 495 12.47 23.59 -14.08
N SER A 496 13.72 23.74 -13.63
CA SER A 496 14.85 22.89 -13.99
C SER A 496 15.25 22.06 -12.79
N LEU A 497 15.42 20.75 -12.99
CA LEU A 497 15.75 19.78 -11.95
C LEU A 497 17.02 19.06 -12.36
N ASN A 498 18.03 19.07 -11.51
CA ASN A 498 19.21 18.21 -11.65
C ASN A 498 19.20 17.18 -10.53
N VAL A 499 19.30 15.90 -10.89
CA VAL A 499 19.31 14.80 -9.92
C VAL A 499 20.52 13.90 -10.10
N SER A 500 21.19 13.56 -9.01
CA SER A 500 22.27 12.56 -9.00
C SER A 500 22.17 11.62 -7.80
N TYR A 501 22.67 10.40 -7.97
CA TYR A 501 22.68 9.37 -6.93
C TYR A 501 24.04 9.32 -6.24
N ILE A 502 24.05 9.56 -4.93
CA ILE A 502 25.24 9.59 -4.06
C ILE A 502 25.23 8.47 -3.01
N GLY A 503 24.37 7.47 -3.19
CA GLY A 503 24.28 6.33 -2.28
C GLY A 503 25.42 5.31 -2.43
N SER A 504 25.38 4.26 -1.62
CA SER A 504 26.44 3.23 -1.54
C SER A 504 26.54 2.29 -2.75
N ARG A 505 25.64 2.40 -3.73
CA ARG A 505 25.63 1.55 -4.94
C ARG A 505 26.25 2.31 -6.12
N PRO A 506 26.75 1.62 -7.15
CA PRO A 506 27.22 2.28 -8.36
C PRO A 506 26.09 2.97 -9.16
N VAL A 507 24.84 2.55 -8.96
CA VAL A 507 23.66 3.12 -9.61
C VAL A 507 22.42 2.89 -8.74
N SER A 508 21.45 3.81 -8.80
CA SER A 508 20.15 3.61 -8.17
C SER A 508 19.31 2.57 -8.95
N ASN A 509 18.23 2.10 -8.33
CA ASN A 509 17.11 1.50 -9.06
C ASN A 509 16.24 2.63 -9.68
N MET A 510 15.01 2.33 -10.10
CA MET A 510 14.07 3.35 -10.54
C MET A 510 13.88 4.43 -9.47
N VAL A 511 13.84 5.69 -9.91
CA VAL A 511 13.62 6.87 -9.08
C VAL A 511 12.34 7.54 -9.54
N ILE A 512 11.53 8.00 -8.58
CA ILE A 512 10.39 8.86 -8.85
C ILE A 512 10.73 10.23 -8.32
N ILE A 513 10.69 11.24 -9.18
CA ILE A 513 10.74 12.64 -8.78
C ILE A 513 9.30 13.11 -8.65
N ASP A 514 8.92 13.55 -7.45
CA ASP A 514 7.62 14.14 -7.17
C ASP A 514 7.77 15.64 -6.96
N VAL A 515 7.18 16.43 -7.87
CA VAL A 515 7.23 17.89 -7.83
C VAL A 515 5.84 18.42 -7.49
N LYS A 516 5.65 18.87 -6.23
CA LYS A 516 4.45 19.59 -5.80
C LYS A 516 4.51 21.04 -6.29
N MET A 517 3.49 21.48 -7.02
CA MET A 517 3.37 22.88 -7.45
C MET A 517 3.03 23.78 -6.27
N VAL A 518 3.55 25.01 -6.31
CA VAL A 518 3.16 26.07 -5.37
C VAL A 518 1.74 26.57 -5.66
N SER A 519 1.07 27.07 -4.63
CA SER A 519 -0.32 27.56 -4.72
C SER A 519 -0.48 28.61 -5.83
N GLY A 520 -1.48 28.42 -6.69
CA GLY A 520 -1.78 29.32 -7.82
C GLY A 520 -1.08 28.97 -9.14
N PHE A 521 -0.19 27.97 -9.16
CA PHE A 521 0.48 27.52 -10.39
C PHE A 521 0.04 26.11 -10.79
N ILE A 522 -0.05 25.87 -12.10
CA ILE A 522 -0.37 24.56 -12.68
C ILE A 522 0.72 24.16 -13.69
N PRO A 523 1.01 22.85 -13.82
CA PRO A 523 2.03 22.40 -14.75
C PRO A 523 1.50 22.43 -16.18
N LEU A 524 2.37 22.84 -17.12
CA LEU A 524 2.05 22.78 -18.55
C LEU A 524 2.18 21.34 -19.06
N LYS A 525 1.04 20.64 -19.21
CA LYS A 525 1.01 19.22 -19.65
C LYS A 525 1.88 18.91 -20.88
N PRO A 526 1.93 19.75 -21.94
CA PRO A 526 2.77 19.47 -23.10
C PRO A 526 4.27 19.45 -22.78
N THR A 527 4.76 20.33 -21.90
CA THR A 527 6.18 20.37 -21.54
C THR A 527 6.58 19.17 -20.68
N VAL A 528 5.69 18.74 -19.78
CA VAL A 528 5.89 17.51 -19.00
C VAL A 528 6.00 16.30 -19.93
N LYS A 529 5.11 16.19 -20.93
CA LYS A 529 5.17 15.10 -21.91
C LYS A 529 6.41 15.11 -22.79
N MET A 530 7.04 16.26 -23.01
CA MET A 530 8.31 16.32 -23.74
C MET A 530 9.47 15.65 -22.99
N LEU A 531 9.40 15.54 -21.66
CA LEU A 531 10.43 14.88 -20.86
C LEU A 531 10.56 13.39 -21.23
N GLU A 532 9.48 12.73 -21.63
CA GLU A 532 9.47 11.32 -22.08
C GLU A 532 10.29 11.08 -23.36
N ARG A 533 10.76 12.14 -24.04
CA ARG A 533 11.71 12.03 -25.16
C ARG A 533 13.16 11.84 -24.71
N SER A 534 13.45 12.11 -23.44
CA SER A 534 14.78 11.86 -22.86
C SER A 534 14.99 10.36 -22.65
N ASN A 535 16.18 9.87 -22.96
CA ASN A 535 16.56 8.47 -22.73
C ASN A 535 16.58 8.07 -21.24
N HIS A 536 16.48 9.04 -20.32
CA HIS A 536 16.48 8.82 -18.89
C HIS A 536 15.08 8.75 -18.27
N VAL A 537 14.06 9.25 -18.96
CA VAL A 537 12.70 9.37 -18.46
C VAL A 537 11.82 8.31 -19.13
N SER A 538 11.35 7.36 -18.34
CA SER A 538 10.52 6.26 -18.83
C SER A 538 9.06 6.69 -18.98
N ARG A 539 8.57 7.56 -18.08
CA ARG A 539 7.18 8.03 -18.06
C ARG A 539 7.04 9.33 -17.26
N THR A 540 6.00 10.09 -17.55
CA THR A 540 5.53 11.21 -16.75
C THR A 540 4.03 11.15 -16.48
N GLU A 541 3.63 11.61 -15.31
CA GLU A 541 2.23 11.75 -14.91
C GLU A 541 1.97 13.11 -14.26
N VAL A 542 0.80 13.68 -14.54
CA VAL A 542 0.31 14.88 -13.86
C VAL A 542 -0.91 14.47 -13.07
N SER A 543 -0.81 14.53 -11.74
CA SER A 543 -1.88 14.15 -10.82
C SER A 543 -2.15 15.32 -9.90
N ASN A 544 -3.34 15.92 -10.01
CA ASN A 544 -3.72 17.14 -9.28
C ASN A 544 -2.68 18.26 -9.45
N ASN A 545 -1.99 18.63 -8.36
CA ASN A 545 -0.94 19.65 -8.31
C ASN A 545 0.48 19.05 -8.27
N HIS A 546 0.62 17.77 -8.61
CA HIS A 546 1.89 17.06 -8.61
C HIS A 546 2.29 16.66 -10.04
N VAL A 547 3.59 16.76 -10.32
CA VAL A 547 4.22 16.18 -11.52
C VAL A 547 5.12 15.05 -11.06
N LEU A 548 4.81 13.84 -11.52
CA LEU A 548 5.58 12.63 -11.25
C LEU A 548 6.43 12.28 -12.46
N ILE A 549 7.75 12.18 -12.27
CA ILE A 549 8.73 11.82 -13.31
C ILE A 549 9.37 10.49 -12.93
N TYR A 550 9.25 9.50 -13.81
CA TYR A 550 9.79 8.15 -13.59
C TYR A 550 11.11 8.00 -14.35
N LEU A 551 12.19 7.74 -13.62
CA LEU A 551 13.53 7.51 -14.15
C LEU A 551 13.93 6.06 -13.92
N ASP A 552 14.39 5.34 -14.96
CA ASP A 552 14.79 3.92 -14.83
C ASP A 552 15.93 3.71 -13.83
N LYS A 553 16.88 4.65 -13.81
CA LYS A 553 18.04 4.66 -12.91
C LYS A 553 18.71 6.02 -12.91
N VAL A 554 19.32 6.39 -11.80
CA VAL A 554 20.12 7.59 -11.61
C VAL A 554 21.53 7.17 -11.20
N ARG A 555 22.53 7.80 -11.81
CA ARG A 555 23.95 7.57 -11.52
C ARG A 555 24.51 8.75 -10.73
N ALA A 556 25.77 8.67 -10.33
CA ALA A 556 26.47 9.80 -9.73
C ALA A 556 26.56 11.02 -10.66
N LEU A 557 26.50 10.82 -11.98
CA LEU A 557 26.40 11.92 -12.94
C LEU A 557 24.96 12.50 -12.94
N PRO A 558 24.81 13.83 -12.87
CA PRO A 558 23.51 14.47 -12.88
C PRO A 558 22.79 14.29 -14.23
N ILE A 559 21.47 14.15 -14.16
CA ILE A 559 20.53 14.07 -15.30
C ILE A 559 19.77 15.38 -15.41
#